data_AF-A0A7S0IZE5-F1
#
_entry.id   AF-A0A7S0IZE5-F1
#
_cell.length_a   1.000
_cell.length_b   1.000
_cell.length_c   1.000
_cell.angle_alpha   90.00
_cell.angle_beta   90.00
_cell.angle_gamma   90.00
#
_symmetry.space_group_name_H-M   'P 1'
#
loop_
_entity.id
_entity.type
_entity.pdbx_description
1 polymer ?
#
loop_
_entity_poly.entity_id
_entity_poly.type
_entity_poly.pdbx_seq_one_letter_code
_entity_poly.pdbx_strand_id
1 'polypeptide(L)'
;MLLLQILGNIVSNPTEAKFRRLRTSNAKINALLLTKGVRALLTGVGFVEEGDFLVLADDAPVEPVLAALGGLEQLSTCMHAAETASKENDAQRRKEKAEADAEKRKVMRMQIEEDAAARKEPGWKAKAAGVKDGRSIVTASDIGAAGGGG
;
A
#
# COMPACT_ATOMS: atom_id res chain seq x y z
N MET A 1 11.94 -0.80 -15.49
CA MET A 1 11.90 -2.27 -15.75
C MET A 1 12.97 -2.62 -16.80
N LEU A 2 13.76 -3.68 -16.60
CA LEU A 2 14.90 -4.01 -17.49
C LEU A 2 14.48 -4.28 -18.95
N LEU A 3 13.34 -4.92 -19.17
CA LEU A 3 12.82 -5.21 -20.51
C LEU A 3 12.48 -3.96 -21.32
N LEU A 4 11.87 -2.94 -20.69
CA LEU A 4 11.62 -1.64 -21.32
C LEU A 4 12.92 -1.01 -21.83
N GLN A 5 13.98 -1.06 -21.03
CA GLN A 5 15.28 -0.52 -21.42
C GLN A 5 15.89 -1.30 -22.59
N ILE A 6 15.76 -2.63 -22.61
CA ILE A 6 16.26 -3.46 -23.73
C ILE A 6 15.53 -3.10 -25.03
N LEU A 7 14.20 -3.11 -25.03
CA LEU A 7 13.42 -2.81 -26.23
C LEU A 7 13.60 -1.33 -26.66
N GLY A 8 13.66 -0.41 -25.70
CA GLY A 8 13.91 1.01 -25.95
C GLY A 8 15.27 1.29 -26.59
N ASN A 9 16.32 0.55 -26.21
CA ASN A 9 17.62 0.65 -26.85
C ASN A 9 17.60 0.22 -28.32
N ILE A 10 16.84 -0.84 -28.64
CA ILE A 10 16.68 -1.34 -30.02
C ILE A 10 15.91 -0.31 -30.87
N VAL A 11 14.82 0.25 -30.35
CA VAL A 11 14.05 1.28 -31.06
C VAL A 11 14.88 2.55 -31.28
N SER A 12 15.69 2.92 -30.29
CA SER A 12 16.53 4.13 -30.36
C SER A 12 17.74 3.95 -31.29
N ASN A 13 18.27 2.74 -31.41
CA ASN A 13 19.45 2.42 -32.21
C ASN A 13 19.21 1.11 -33.01
N PRO A 14 18.35 1.15 -34.04
CA PRO A 14 17.86 -0.05 -34.70
C PRO A 14 18.94 -0.78 -35.48
N THR A 15 20.01 -0.13 -35.92
CA THR A 15 21.10 -0.76 -36.68
C THR A 15 22.22 -1.31 -35.79
N GLU A 16 22.16 -1.09 -34.48
CA GLU A 16 23.25 -1.45 -33.60
C GLU A 16 23.13 -2.90 -33.11
N ALA A 17 23.94 -3.79 -33.70
CA ALA A 17 23.93 -5.23 -33.45
C ALA A 17 24.07 -5.62 -31.96
N LYS A 18 24.73 -4.78 -31.15
CA LYS A 18 24.89 -5.03 -29.70
C LYS A 18 23.55 -5.05 -28.94
N PHE A 19 22.55 -4.30 -29.41
CA PHE A 19 21.23 -4.25 -28.79
C PHE A 19 20.29 -5.32 -29.31
N ARG A 20 20.57 -5.85 -30.51
CA ARG A 20 19.83 -6.97 -31.12
C ARG A 20 20.25 -8.35 -30.58
N ARG A 21 21.30 -8.43 -29.77
CA ARG A 21 21.83 -9.69 -29.20
C ARG A 21 21.81 -9.66 -27.68
N LEU A 22 21.09 -10.61 -27.08
CA LEU A 22 21.02 -10.77 -25.63
C LEU A 22 21.72 -12.07 -25.22
N ARG A 23 22.72 -11.97 -24.34
CA ARG A 23 23.42 -13.15 -23.82
C ARG A 23 22.60 -13.76 -22.67
N THR A 24 22.07 -14.96 -22.85
CA THR A 24 21.19 -15.65 -21.88
C THR A 24 21.93 -16.05 -20.59
N SER A 25 23.26 -16.17 -20.66
CA SER A 25 24.11 -16.44 -19.50
C SER A 25 24.33 -15.22 -18.59
N ASN A 26 23.95 -14.00 -19.02
CA ASN A 26 24.04 -12.82 -18.17
C ASN A 26 22.99 -12.92 -17.06
N ALA A 27 23.39 -12.82 -15.79
CA ALA A 27 22.48 -13.00 -14.65
C ALA A 27 21.21 -12.13 -14.71
N LYS A 28 21.31 -10.88 -15.18
CA LYS A 28 20.15 -9.98 -15.29
C LYS A 28 19.20 -10.40 -16.42
N ILE A 29 19.77 -10.80 -17.57
CA ILE A 29 18.99 -11.32 -18.70
C ILE A 29 18.36 -12.66 -18.35
N ASN A 30 19.10 -13.54 -17.70
CA ASN A 30 18.60 -14.83 -17.25
C ASN A 30 17.40 -14.67 -16.30
N ALA A 31 17.55 -13.85 -15.25
CA ALA A 31 16.45 -13.56 -14.33
C ALA A 31 15.23 -12.95 -15.04
N LEU A 32 15.46 -12.08 -16.03
CA LEU A 32 14.38 -11.53 -16.86
C LEU A 32 13.68 -12.62 -17.69
N LEU A 33 14.42 -13.54 -18.29
CA LEU A 33 13.87 -14.65 -19.09
C LEU A 33 13.14 -15.71 -18.25
N LEU A 34 13.41 -15.80 -16.95
CA LEU A 34 12.66 -16.62 -16.00
C LEU A 34 11.30 -16.02 -15.65
N THR A 35 11.08 -14.74 -15.94
CA THR A 35 9.79 -14.09 -15.69
C THR A 35 8.76 -14.60 -16.70
N LYS A 36 7.61 -15.06 -16.19
CA LYS A 36 6.54 -15.65 -17.00
C LYS A 36 6.13 -14.70 -18.13
N GLY A 37 6.07 -15.23 -19.35
CA GLY A 37 5.63 -14.50 -20.54
C GLY A 37 6.71 -13.67 -21.22
N VAL A 38 7.85 -13.40 -20.60
CA VAL A 38 8.91 -12.58 -21.22
C VAL A 38 9.52 -13.27 -22.44
N ARG A 39 9.81 -14.57 -22.36
CA ARG A 39 10.27 -15.34 -23.53
C ARG A 39 9.27 -15.30 -24.68
N ALA A 40 8.00 -15.56 -24.38
CA ALA A 40 6.94 -15.54 -25.39
C ALA A 40 6.80 -14.15 -26.05
N LEU A 41 6.95 -13.07 -25.27
CA LEU A 41 6.96 -11.71 -25.80
C LEU A 41 8.17 -11.48 -26.71
N LEU A 42 9.37 -11.84 -26.27
CA LEU A 42 10.60 -11.65 -27.06
C LEU A 42 10.54 -12.46 -28.37
N THR A 43 10.11 -13.71 -28.31
CA THR A 43 9.89 -14.52 -29.52
C THR A 43 8.80 -13.93 -30.42
N GLY A 44 7.72 -13.41 -29.83
CA GLY A 44 6.64 -12.76 -30.58
C GLY A 44 7.05 -11.48 -31.30
N VAL A 45 8.06 -10.75 -30.80
CA VAL A 45 8.62 -9.58 -31.50
C VAL A 45 9.71 -9.93 -32.51
N GLY A 46 10.06 -11.21 -32.65
CA GLY A 46 11.00 -11.69 -33.67
C GLY A 46 12.37 -12.14 -33.15
N PHE A 47 12.58 -12.22 -31.83
CA PHE A 47 13.81 -12.82 -31.31
C PHE A 47 13.83 -14.34 -31.50
N VAL A 48 14.99 -14.87 -31.88
CA VAL A 48 15.25 -16.30 -32.06
C VAL A 48 16.32 -16.76 -31.05
N GLU A 49 16.14 -17.96 -30.51
CA GLU A 49 17.15 -18.60 -29.64
C GLU A 49 18.25 -19.24 -30.48
N GLU A 50 19.48 -18.76 -30.31
CA GLU A 50 20.70 -19.27 -30.94
C GLU A 50 21.72 -19.65 -29.86
N GLY A 51 21.59 -20.87 -29.33
CA GLY A 51 22.43 -21.38 -28.24
C GLY A 51 22.30 -20.52 -26.98
N ASP A 52 23.40 -19.89 -26.55
CA ASP A 52 23.44 -19.00 -25.37
C ASP A 52 23.04 -17.54 -25.68
N PHE A 53 22.50 -17.28 -26.87
CA PHE A 53 22.07 -15.95 -27.28
C PHE A 53 20.62 -15.95 -27.71
N LEU A 54 19.95 -14.84 -27.43
CA LEU A 54 18.69 -14.48 -28.02
C LEU A 54 18.96 -13.34 -29.02
N VAL A 55 18.68 -13.58 -30.30
CA VAL A 55 19.11 -12.72 -31.40
C VAL A 55 17.91 -12.24 -32.19
N LEU A 56 17.88 -10.94 -32.48
CA LEU A 56 17.00 -10.34 -33.47
C LEU A 56 17.83 -10.12 -34.74
N ALA A 57 17.41 -10.68 -35.87
CA ALA A 57 18.16 -10.54 -37.13
C ALA A 57 18.31 -9.06 -37.53
N ASP A 58 19.39 -8.67 -38.18
CA ASP A 58 19.67 -7.25 -38.50
C ASP A 58 18.66 -6.65 -39.48
N ASP A 59 18.08 -7.48 -40.35
CA ASP A 59 17.02 -7.15 -41.30
C ASP A 59 15.61 -7.27 -40.71
N ALA A 60 15.48 -7.72 -39.45
CA ALA A 60 14.18 -7.88 -38.82
C ALA A 60 13.49 -6.52 -38.61
N PRO A 61 12.18 -6.43 -38.90
CA PRO A 61 11.40 -5.21 -38.72
C PRO A 61 11.37 -4.78 -37.26
N VAL A 62 11.39 -3.46 -37.03
CA VAL A 62 11.41 -2.86 -35.68
C VAL A 62 9.99 -2.58 -35.19
N GLU A 63 9.00 -2.61 -36.07
CA GLU A 63 7.58 -2.36 -35.78
C GLU A 63 7.03 -3.25 -34.66
N PRO A 64 7.30 -4.57 -34.62
CA PRO A 64 6.85 -5.43 -33.50
C PRO A 64 7.50 -5.04 -32.17
N VAL A 65 8.77 -4.64 -32.19
CA VAL A 65 9.51 -4.18 -31.01
C VAL A 65 8.91 -2.88 -30.47
N LEU A 66 8.58 -1.95 -31.36
CA LEU A 66 7.93 -0.69 -31.02
C LEU A 66 6.53 -0.93 -30.40
N ALA A 67 5.74 -1.82 -30.99
CA ALA A 67 4.42 -2.17 -30.46
C ALA A 67 4.51 -2.80 -29.06
N ALA A 68 5.45 -3.72 -28.85
CA ALA A 68 5.68 -4.32 -27.54
C ALA A 68 6.18 -3.31 -26.50
N LEU A 69 7.05 -2.37 -26.90
CA LEU A 69 7.52 -1.29 -26.04
C LEU A 69 6.33 -0.42 -25.58
N GLY A 70 5.49 0.04 -26.51
CA GLY A 70 4.32 0.86 -26.19
C GLY A 70 3.33 0.15 -25.25
N GLY A 71 3.07 -1.14 -25.48
CA GLY A 71 2.22 -1.93 -24.59
C GLY A 71 2.79 -2.07 -23.17
N LEU A 72 4.10 -2.28 -23.05
CA LEU A 72 4.78 -2.37 -21.76
C LEU A 72 4.83 -1.02 -21.03
N GLU A 73 4.99 0.10 -21.74
CA GLU A 73 4.97 1.44 -21.15
C GLU A 73 3.60 1.79 -20.59
N GLN A 74 2.53 1.46 -21.33
CA GLN A 74 1.15 1.62 -20.86
C GLN A 74 0.88 0.78 -19.62
N LEU A 75 1.30 -0.50 -19.63
CA LEU A 75 1.17 -1.38 -18.47
C LEU A 75 1.93 -0.81 -17.26
N SER A 76 3.19 -0.40 -17.45
CA SER A 76 4.02 0.17 -16.37
C SER A 76 3.40 1.44 -15.78
N THR A 77 2.82 2.30 -16.63
CA THR A 77 2.17 3.54 -16.20
C THR A 77 0.89 3.24 -15.43
N CYS A 78 0.07 2.31 -15.93
CA CYS A 78 -1.17 1.89 -15.27
C CYS A 78 -0.88 1.26 -13.90
N MET A 79 0.12 0.37 -13.82
CA MET A 79 0.53 -0.25 -12.56
C MET A 79 1.06 0.78 -11.57
N HIS A 80 1.89 1.73 -12.01
CA HIS A 80 2.37 2.79 -11.13
C HIS A 80 1.23 3.69 -10.63
N ALA A 81 0.30 4.09 -11.51
CA ALA A 81 -0.85 4.89 -11.13
C ALA A 81 -1.76 4.17 -10.12
N ALA A 82 -1.97 2.86 -10.29
CA ALA A 82 -2.74 2.05 -9.34
C ALA A 82 -2.02 1.93 -7.98
N GLU A 83 -0.70 1.75 -7.98
CA GLU A 83 0.10 1.68 -6.76
C GLU A 83 0.08 3.02 -6.00
N THR A 84 0.24 4.14 -6.68
CA THR A 84 0.19 5.47 -6.06
C THR A 84 -1.20 5.75 -5.49
N ALA A 85 -2.26 5.47 -6.25
CA ALA A 85 -3.63 5.64 -5.78
C ALA A 85 -3.93 4.77 -4.55
N SER A 86 -3.44 3.53 -4.52
CA SER A 86 -3.58 2.65 -3.34
C SER A 86 -2.86 3.23 -2.12
N LYS A 87 -1.64 3.73 -2.29
CA LYS A 87 -0.86 4.34 -1.20
C LYS A 87 -1.51 5.62 -0.68
N GLU A 88 -2.04 6.45 -1.57
CA GLU A 88 -2.76 7.67 -1.22
C GLU A 88 -4.04 7.36 -0.45
N ASN A 89 -4.83 6.39 -0.91
CA ASN A 89 -6.03 5.93 -0.21
C ASN A 89 -5.71 5.40 1.19
N ASP A 90 -4.66 4.60 1.34
CA ASP A 90 -4.25 4.09 2.65
C ASP A 90 -3.72 5.20 3.57
N ALA A 91 -2.98 6.17 3.03
CA ALA A 91 -2.53 7.34 3.78
C ALA A 91 -3.71 8.18 4.26
N GLN A 92 -4.70 8.40 3.40
CA GLN A 92 -5.92 9.14 3.71
C GLN A 92 -6.73 8.45 4.80
N ARG A 93 -6.94 7.13 4.71
CA ARG A 93 -7.64 6.35 5.75
C ARG A 93 -6.94 6.42 7.11
N ARG A 94 -5.60 6.42 7.12
CA ARG A 94 -4.82 6.57 8.36
C ARG A 94 -4.98 7.97 8.94
N LYS A 95 -4.98 9.00 8.10
CA LYS A 95 -5.17 10.39 8.50
C LYS A 95 -6.56 10.60 9.10
N GLU A 96 -7.61 10.16 8.41
CA GLU A 96 -9.00 10.25 8.89
C GLU A 96 -9.20 9.53 10.22
N LYS A 97 -8.61 8.33 10.38
CA LYS A 97 -8.65 7.60 11.65
C LYS A 97 -7.94 8.37 12.76
N ALA A 98 -6.76 8.94 12.48
CA ALA A 98 -6.02 9.71 13.46
C ALA A 98 -6.77 10.99 13.88
N GLU A 99 -7.42 11.68 12.94
CA GLU A 99 -8.25 12.86 13.22
C GLU A 99 -9.48 12.49 14.04
N ALA A 100 -10.19 11.42 13.67
CA ALA A 100 -11.34 10.94 14.43
C ALA A 100 -10.97 10.53 15.86
N ASP A 101 -9.82 9.87 16.05
CA ASP A 101 -9.34 9.48 17.37
C ASP A 101 -8.87 10.71 18.19
N ALA A 102 -8.28 11.71 17.54
CA ALA A 102 -7.93 12.97 18.18
C ALA A 102 -9.17 13.73 18.67
N GLU A 103 -10.22 13.80 17.85
CA GLU A 103 -11.47 14.48 18.21
C GLU A 103 -12.17 13.76 19.36
N LYS A 104 -12.26 12.42 19.32
CA LYS A 104 -12.80 11.62 20.44
C LYS A 104 -12.07 11.89 21.75
N ARG A 105 -10.74 12.01 21.71
CA ARG A 105 -9.92 12.34 22.90
C ARG A 105 -10.21 13.74 23.41
N LYS A 106 -10.46 14.71 22.53
CA LYS A 106 -10.82 16.08 22.91
C LYS A 106 -12.19 16.13 23.59
N VAL A 107 -13.19 15.47 23.01
CA VAL A 107 -14.53 15.36 23.60
C VAL A 107 -14.48 14.68 24.97
N MET A 108 -13.78 13.55 25.07
CA MET A 108 -13.63 12.83 26.34
C MET A 108 -12.96 13.71 27.41
N ARG A 109 -11.95 14.51 27.03
CA ARG A 109 -11.30 15.44 27.95
C ARG A 109 -12.26 16.51 28.48
N MET A 110 -13.05 17.13 27.60
CA MET A 110 -14.04 18.15 28.02
C MET A 110 -15.08 17.57 28.97
N GLN A 111 -15.60 16.37 28.69
CA GLN A 111 -16.55 15.69 29.56
C GLN A 111 -15.98 15.41 30.96
N ILE A 112 -14.70 15.02 31.03
CA ILE A 112 -14.02 14.81 32.32
C ILE A 112 -13.87 16.12 33.10
N GLU A 113 -13.53 17.21 32.41
CA GLU A 113 -13.39 18.54 33.03
C GLU A 113 -14.73 19.06 33.56
N GLU A 114 -15.81 18.91 32.78
CA GLU A 114 -17.18 19.26 33.18
C GLU A 114 -17.66 18.43 34.38
N ASP A 115 -17.48 17.11 34.35
CA ASP A 115 -17.81 16.22 35.47
C ASP A 115 -17.00 16.55 36.74
N ALA A 116 -15.70 16.88 36.57
CA ALA A 116 -14.86 17.32 37.68
C ALA A 116 -15.29 18.67 38.26
N ALA A 117 -15.81 19.59 37.44
CA ALA A 117 -16.40 20.85 37.90
C ALA A 117 -17.71 20.61 38.66
N ALA A 118 -18.60 19.76 38.13
CA ALA A 118 -19.88 19.43 38.76
C ALA A 118 -19.69 18.77 40.14
N ARG A 119 -18.63 17.98 40.31
CA ARG A 119 -18.25 17.38 41.62
C ARG A 119 -17.87 18.41 42.69
N LYS A 120 -17.49 19.63 42.30
CA LYS A 120 -17.11 20.70 43.23
C LYS A 120 -18.32 21.55 43.65
N GLU A 121 -19.49 21.36 43.04
CA GLU A 121 -20.67 22.13 43.38
C GLU A 121 -21.22 21.76 44.77
N PRO A 122 -21.65 22.76 45.56
CA PRO A 122 -22.27 22.52 46.86
C PRO A 122 -23.53 21.64 46.73
N GLY A 123 -23.58 20.52 47.45
CA GLY A 123 -24.73 19.59 47.41
C GLY A 123 -24.58 18.40 46.46
N TRP A 124 -23.45 18.29 45.72
CA TRP A 124 -23.16 17.12 44.91
C TRP A 124 -23.07 15.84 45.76
N LYS A 125 -23.70 14.75 45.30
CA LYS A 125 -23.65 13.41 45.92
C LYS A 125 -23.41 12.34 44.86
N ALA A 126 -22.51 11.40 45.15
CA ALA A 126 -22.30 10.24 44.29
C ALA A 126 -23.59 9.39 44.22
N LYS A 127 -23.94 8.89 43.04
CA LYS A 127 -25.08 7.99 42.83
C LYS A 127 -24.60 6.65 42.29
N ALA A 128 -25.25 5.57 42.71
CA ALA A 128 -24.97 4.24 42.18
C ALA A 128 -25.38 4.11 40.70
N ALA A 129 -24.49 3.56 39.87
CA ALA A 129 -24.78 3.30 38.45
C ALA A 129 -25.81 2.18 38.30
N GLY A 130 -26.76 2.32 37.37
CA GLY A 130 -27.76 1.28 37.04
C GLY A 130 -29.03 1.28 37.89
N VAL A 131 -29.19 2.20 38.84
CA VAL A 131 -30.42 2.34 39.65
C VAL A 131 -31.22 3.54 39.14
N LYS A 132 -32.45 3.30 38.66
CA LYS A 132 -33.40 4.36 38.27
C LYS A 132 -33.69 5.22 39.51
N ASP A 133 -33.44 6.52 39.43
CA ASP A 133 -33.41 7.47 40.57
C ASP A 133 -32.34 7.16 41.63
N GLY A 134 -31.15 6.74 41.18
CA GLY A 134 -30.05 6.21 41.98
C GLY A 134 -29.87 6.79 43.38
N ARG A 135 -29.93 5.91 44.38
CA ARG A 135 -29.67 6.17 45.80
C ARG A 135 -28.32 6.88 45.95
N SER A 136 -28.29 7.95 46.75
CA SER A 136 -27.05 8.64 47.09
C SER A 136 -26.16 7.73 47.93
N ILE A 137 -24.91 7.59 47.49
CA ILE A 137 -23.86 6.91 48.23
C ILE A 137 -23.24 7.95 49.16
N VAL A 138 -23.38 7.74 50.46
CA VAL A 138 -22.80 8.60 51.50
C VAL A 138 -21.76 7.88 52.35
N THR A 139 -21.77 6.55 52.34
CA THR A 139 -20.85 5.68 53.08
C THR A 139 -20.43 4.46 52.27
N ALA A 140 -19.33 3.81 52.66
CA ALA A 140 -18.88 2.55 52.05
C ALA A 140 -19.91 1.39 52.20
N SER A 141 -20.78 1.47 53.21
CA SER A 141 -21.87 0.50 53.41
C SER A 141 -22.95 0.60 52.34
N ASP A 142 -23.16 1.77 51.73
CA ASP A 142 -24.20 1.98 50.71
C ASP A 142 -23.92 1.26 49.39
N ILE A 143 -22.67 0.84 49.18
CA ILE A 143 -22.21 0.07 48.02
C ILE A 143 -21.82 -1.37 48.38
N GLY A 144 -22.09 -1.81 49.61
CA GLY A 144 -21.75 -3.16 50.07
C GLY A 144 -20.24 -3.42 50.22
N ALA A 145 -19.41 -2.37 50.29
CA ALA A 145 -17.96 -2.48 50.48
C ALA A 145 -17.55 -2.54 51.97
N ALA A 146 -18.51 -2.37 52.89
CA ALA A 146 -18.29 -2.66 54.31
C ALA A 146 -18.24 -4.17 54.49
N GLY A 147 -17.03 -4.72 54.49
CA GLY A 147 -16.79 -6.12 54.83
C GLY A 147 -17.44 -6.45 56.18
N GLY A 148 -18.32 -7.44 56.18
CA GLY A 148 -18.69 -8.17 57.39
C GLY A 148 -17.45 -8.90 57.89
N GLY A 149 -16.67 -8.23 58.74
CA GLY A 149 -15.69 -8.89 59.57
C GLY A 149 -16.39 -9.38 60.84
N GLY A 150 -16.50 -10.71 60.99
CA GLY A 150 -16.88 -11.40 62.23
C GLY A 150 -18.35 -11.74 62.33
#